data_AF-A0A1L7LIR6-F1
#
_entry.id   AF-A0A1L7LIR6-F1
#
_cell.length_a   1.000
_cell.length_b   1.000
_cell.length_c   1.000
_cell.angle_alpha   90.00
_cell.angle_beta   90.00
_cell.angle_gamma   90.00
#
_symmetry.space_group_name_H-M   'P 1'
#
loop_
_entity.id
_entity.type
_entity.pdbx_description
1 polymer ?
#
loop_
_entity_poly.entity_id
_entity_poly.type
_entity_poly.pdbx_seq_one_letter_code
_entity_poly.pdbx_strand_id
1 'polypeptide(L)'
;MTDLDKKILESAHGEHRLNPDEQKRCFGTFAERLVLSVLLADAENQTILDNFDQVLQDLKAKYDSLSLKISPKLSSAKQMGYMKIAQQAGIQATIVNEAKC
;
A
#
# COMPACT_ATOMS: atom_id res chain seq x y z
N MET A 1 38.16 21.87 -9.98
CA MET A 1 36.86 22.42 -9.53
C MET A 1 35.80 21.82 -10.45
N THR A 2 35.49 20.54 -10.21
CA THR A 2 34.69 19.67 -11.10
C THR A 2 34.24 18.39 -10.40
N ASP A 3 34.84 18.08 -9.24
CA ASP A 3 34.53 16.91 -8.43
C ASP A 3 33.40 17.15 -7.41
N LEU A 4 33.26 18.40 -6.94
CA LEU A 4 32.24 18.77 -5.95
C LEU A 4 30.84 18.83 -6.56
N ASP A 5 30.72 19.36 -7.78
CA ASP A 5 29.45 19.42 -8.52
C ASP A 5 28.92 18.04 -8.89
N LYS A 6 29.80 17.08 -9.19
CA LYS A 6 29.40 15.67 -9.41
C LYS A 6 28.85 15.03 -8.14
N LYS A 7 29.52 15.23 -7.01
CA LYS A 7 29.11 14.65 -5.73
C LYS A 7 27.77 15.20 -5.22
N ILE A 8 27.48 16.47 -5.49
CA ILE A 8 26.18 17.09 -5.21
C ILE A 8 25.10 16.50 -6.12
N LEU A 9 25.38 16.30 -7.40
CA LEU A 9 24.42 15.69 -8.34
C LEU A 9 24.12 14.23 -7.96
N GLU A 10 25.13 13.45 -7.58
CA GLU A 10 24.96 12.06 -7.15
C GLU A 10 24.20 11.97 -5.82
N SER A 11 24.41 12.91 -4.89
CA SER A 11 23.66 12.98 -3.63
C SER A 11 22.21 13.46 -3.81
N ALA A 12 21.94 14.29 -4.83
CA ALA A 12 20.60 14.75 -5.18
C ALA A 12 19.77 13.66 -5.88
N HIS A 13 20.43 12.65 -6.47
CA HIS A 13 19.80 11.53 -7.16
C HIS A 13 19.44 10.34 -6.26
N GLY A 14 19.29 10.57 -4.95
CA GLY A 14 18.61 9.65 -4.05
C GLY A 14 19.27 8.27 -4.02
N GLU A 15 20.36 8.17 -3.24
CA GLU A 15 21.07 6.93 -2.93
C GLU A 15 20.21 5.85 -2.23
N HIS A 16 18.90 6.10 -2.07
CA HIS A 16 17.92 5.08 -1.75
C HIS A 16 17.09 4.75 -3.00
N ARG A 17 17.76 4.20 -4.02
CA ARG A 17 17.08 3.34 -5.00
C ARG A 17 16.58 2.13 -4.22
N LEU A 18 15.40 2.25 -3.61
CA LEU A 18 14.65 1.11 -3.11
C LEU A 18 14.62 0.07 -4.22
N ASN A 19 14.89 -1.19 -3.87
CA ASN A 19 14.84 -2.25 -4.85
C ASN A 19 13.46 -2.19 -5.53
N PRO A 20 13.41 -2.19 -6.88
CA PRO A 20 12.14 -2.14 -7.62
C PRO A 20 11.19 -3.28 -7.20
N ASP A 21 11.72 -4.40 -6.72
CA ASP A 21 10.96 -5.50 -6.14
C ASP A 21 10.27 -5.15 -4.80
N GLU A 22 10.90 -4.35 -3.93
CA GLU A 22 10.31 -3.92 -2.66
C GLU A 22 9.18 -2.92 -2.89
N GLN A 23 9.37 -2.02 -3.86
CA GLN A 23 8.34 -1.07 -4.26
C GLN A 23 7.14 -1.76 -4.94
N LYS A 24 7.37 -2.81 -5.73
CA LYS A 24 6.29 -3.66 -6.28
C LYS A 24 5.51 -4.36 -5.15
N ARG A 25 6.23 -4.95 -4.20
CA ARG A 25 5.63 -5.70 -3.08
C ARG A 25 4.75 -4.83 -2.18
N CYS A 26 5.04 -3.54 -2.07
CA CYS A 26 4.28 -2.59 -1.26
C CYS A 26 3.30 -1.74 -2.09
N PHE A 27 2.82 -2.20 -3.26
CA PHE A 27 1.88 -1.44 -4.10
C PHE A 27 2.36 0.01 -4.38
N GLY A 28 3.65 0.19 -4.65
CA GLY A 28 4.24 1.50 -4.90
C GLY A 28 4.38 2.40 -3.68
N THR A 29 4.20 1.89 -2.46
CA THR A 29 4.54 2.63 -1.22
C THR A 29 5.91 2.25 -0.69
N PHE A 30 6.44 3.10 0.19
CA PHE A 30 7.62 2.81 0.99
C PHE A 30 7.25 1.79 2.09
N ALA A 31 8.11 0.79 2.34
CA ALA A 31 7.86 -0.23 3.36
C ALA A 31 7.66 0.37 4.76
N GLU A 32 8.35 1.47 5.06
CA GLU A 32 8.18 2.29 6.29
C GLU A 32 6.77 2.88 6.48
N ARG A 33 5.99 3.03 5.40
CA ARG A 33 4.61 3.56 5.43
C ARG A 33 3.55 2.45 5.39
N LEU A 34 3.97 1.20 5.43
CA LEU A 34 3.09 0.03 5.42
C LEU A 34 2.68 -0.29 6.86
N VAL A 35 1.43 0.02 7.21
CA VAL A 35 0.88 -0.27 8.55
C VAL A 35 0.43 -1.72 8.68
N LEU A 36 -0.18 -2.26 7.62
CA LEU A 36 -0.67 -3.63 7.57
C LEU A 36 -0.56 -4.17 6.15
N SER A 37 -0.20 -5.44 6.02
CA SER A 37 -0.32 -6.19 4.78
C SER A 37 -0.99 -7.53 5.03
N VAL A 38 -1.79 -7.96 4.06
CA VAL A 38 -2.51 -9.23 4.09
C VAL A 38 -2.16 -9.98 2.82
N LEU A 39 -1.91 -11.28 2.93
CA LEU A 39 -1.67 -12.13 1.77
C LEU A 39 -2.92 -12.20 0.90
N LEU A 40 -2.75 -12.36 -0.41
CA LEU A 40 -3.89 -12.47 -1.33
C LEU A 40 -4.82 -13.62 -0.95
N ALA A 41 -4.25 -14.76 -0.55
CA ALA A 41 -5.00 -15.95 -0.15
C ALA A 41 -5.89 -15.68 1.09
N ASP A 42 -5.36 -14.93 2.07
CA ASP A 42 -6.11 -14.58 3.28
C ASP A 42 -7.14 -13.48 3.00
N ALA A 43 -6.82 -12.51 2.14
CA ALA A 43 -7.73 -11.44 1.74
C ALA A 43 -8.96 -11.97 0.98
N GLU A 44 -8.85 -13.14 0.35
CA GLU A 44 -9.97 -13.82 -0.30
C GLU A 44 -10.94 -14.47 0.70
N ASN A 45 -10.48 -14.72 1.93
CA ASN A 45 -11.30 -15.29 2.98
C ASN A 45 -12.40 -14.31 3.44
N GLN A 46 -13.64 -14.80 3.52
CA GLN A 46 -14.80 -14.00 3.95
C GLN A 46 -14.68 -13.56 5.40
N THR A 47 -14.11 -14.40 6.27
CA THR A 47 -13.93 -14.07 7.69
C THR A 47 -13.05 -12.83 7.88
N ILE A 48 -12.03 -12.63 7.03
CA ILE A 48 -11.17 -11.44 7.10
C ILE A 48 -11.96 -10.20 6.70
N LEU A 49 -12.77 -10.29 5.64
CA LEU A 49 -13.60 -9.18 5.19
C LEU A 49 -14.64 -8.77 6.25
N ASP A 50 -15.31 -9.74 6.89
CA ASP A 50 -16.29 -9.48 7.95
C ASP A 50 -15.68 -8.81 9.19
N ASN A 51 -14.42 -9.11 9.51
CA ASN A 51 -13.71 -8.51 10.66
C ASN A 51 -12.89 -7.26 10.27
N PHE A 52 -12.89 -6.88 9.00
CA PHE A 52 -12.03 -5.80 8.50
C PHE A 52 -12.38 -4.43 9.08
N ASP A 53 -13.66 -4.17 9.35
CA ASP A 53 -14.11 -2.92 9.98
C ASP A 53 -13.44 -2.71 11.34
N GLN A 54 -13.41 -3.76 12.16
CA GLN A 54 -12.79 -3.71 13.49
C GLN A 54 -11.28 -3.42 13.40
N VAL A 55 -10.61 -4.01 12.42
CA VAL A 55 -9.19 -3.75 12.14
C VAL A 55 -8.99 -2.29 11.73
N LEU A 56 -9.82 -1.76 10.84
CA LEU A 56 -9.73 -0.35 10.44
C LEU A 56 -9.96 0.60 11.60
N GLN A 57 -10.87 0.29 12.53
CA GLN A 57 -11.10 1.13 13.71
C GLN A 57 -9.86 1.18 14.61
N ASP A 58 -9.20 0.05 14.87
CA ASP A 58 -7.96 0.01 15.66
C ASP A 58 -6.83 0.78 14.99
N LEU A 59 -6.71 0.67 13.67
CA LEU A 59 -5.71 1.42 12.91
C LEU A 59 -5.98 2.92 12.92
N LYS A 60 -7.25 3.34 12.77
CA LYS A 60 -7.64 4.75 12.84
C LYS A 60 -7.37 5.39 14.20
N ALA A 61 -7.46 4.61 15.28
CA ALA A 61 -7.12 5.11 16.62
C ALA A 61 -5.62 5.40 16.79
N LYS A 62 -4.77 4.81 15.94
CA LYS A 62 -3.30 4.91 16.01
C LYS A 62 -2.69 5.83 14.95
N TYR A 63 -3.40 6.04 13.83
CA TYR A 63 -2.87 6.76 12.66
C TYR A 63 -3.93 7.71 12.07
N ASP A 64 -3.56 8.99 11.89
CA ASP A 64 -4.43 10.02 11.33
C ASP A 64 -4.73 9.88 9.82
N SER A 65 -3.81 9.29 9.06
CA SER A 65 -3.91 9.19 7.60
C SER A 65 -3.70 7.77 7.13
N LEU A 66 -4.80 7.11 6.78
CA LEU A 66 -4.80 5.75 6.23
C LEU A 66 -5.24 5.77 4.76
N SER A 67 -4.66 4.86 3.98
CA SER A 67 -5.09 4.58 2.61
C SER A 67 -5.11 3.08 2.40
N LEU A 68 -6.13 2.58 1.71
CA LEU A 68 -6.27 1.17 1.42
C LEU A 68 -5.86 0.89 -0.02
N LYS A 69 -4.87 0.03 -0.21
CA LYS A 69 -4.45 -0.44 -1.53
C LYS A 69 -4.88 -1.89 -1.73
N ILE A 70 -5.57 -2.16 -2.84
CA ILE A 70 -6.16 -3.46 -3.13
C ILE A 70 -5.50 -4.02 -4.40
N SER A 71 -5.15 -5.31 -4.37
CA SER A 71 -4.65 -5.99 -5.56
C SER A 71 -5.77 -6.28 -6.56
N PRO A 72 -5.57 -6.06 -7.87
CA PRO A 72 -6.54 -6.46 -8.90
C PRO A 72 -6.69 -7.98 -9.03
N LYS A 73 -5.78 -8.77 -8.44
CA LYS A 73 -5.82 -10.24 -8.47
C LYS A 73 -6.92 -10.81 -7.56
N LEU A 74 -7.46 -10.00 -6.65
CA LEU A 74 -8.55 -10.39 -5.76
C LEU A 74 -9.86 -10.51 -6.56
N SER A 75 -10.78 -11.39 -6.17
CA SER A 75 -12.09 -11.46 -6.84
C SER A 75 -12.86 -10.14 -6.76
N SER A 76 -13.55 -9.76 -7.84
CA SER A 76 -14.24 -8.46 -7.95
C SER A 76 -15.23 -8.20 -6.81
N ALA A 77 -15.93 -9.24 -6.34
CA ALA A 77 -16.85 -9.14 -5.22
C ALA A 77 -16.14 -8.71 -3.92
N LYS A 78 -14.95 -9.28 -3.65
CA LYS A 78 -14.14 -8.93 -2.49
C LYS A 78 -13.53 -7.54 -2.61
N GLN A 79 -13.07 -7.17 -3.81
CA GLN A 79 -12.57 -5.81 -4.07
C GLN A 79 -13.64 -4.78 -3.72
N MET A 80 -14.87 -4.96 -4.21
CA MET A 80 -16.00 -4.08 -3.89
C MET A 80 -16.33 -4.08 -2.39
N GLY A 81 -16.26 -5.25 -1.74
CA GLY A 81 -16.46 -5.37 -0.29
C GLY A 81 -15.48 -4.50 0.50
N TYR A 82 -14.17 -4.66 0.26
CA TYR A 82 -13.14 -3.86 0.92
C TYR A 82 -13.26 -2.37 0.60
N MET A 83 -13.57 -2.01 -0.66
CA MET A 83 -13.80 -0.61 -1.04
C MET A 83 -15.00 0.01 -0.32
N LYS A 84 -16.09 -0.75 -0.14
CA LYS A 84 -17.28 -0.29 0.57
C LYS A 84 -16.97 -0.01 2.04
N ILE A 85 -16.29 -0.94 2.71
CA ILE A 85 -15.90 -0.77 4.12
C ILE A 85 -14.95 0.43 4.26
N ALA A 86 -13.96 0.56 3.37
CA ALA A 86 -13.06 1.70 3.37
C ALA A 86 -13.79 3.04 3.16
N GLN A 87 -14.74 3.11 2.23
CA GLN A 87 -15.58 4.31 2.03
C GLN A 87 -16.44 4.63 3.25
N GLN A 88 -17.04 3.63 3.90
CA GLN A 88 -17.79 3.82 5.15
C GLN A 88 -16.89 4.35 6.27
N ALA A 89 -15.65 3.90 6.30
CA ALA A 89 -14.62 4.44 7.18
C ALA A 89 -14.04 5.78 6.68
N GLY A 90 -14.46 6.35 5.56
CA GLY A 90 -13.89 7.61 5.03
C GLY A 90 -12.41 7.50 4.62
N ILE A 91 -11.94 6.29 4.32
CA ILE A 91 -10.58 6.00 3.87
C ILE A 91 -10.57 5.88 2.34
N GLN A 92 -9.57 6.49 1.69
CA GLN A 92 -9.39 6.33 0.25
C GLN A 92 -8.92 4.90 -0.06
N ALA A 93 -9.71 4.19 -0.88
CA ALA A 93 -9.35 2.88 -1.42
C ALA A 93 -8.92 3.00 -2.89
N THR A 94 -7.83 2.34 -3.26
CA THR A 94 -7.32 2.32 -4.64
C THR A 94 -6.93 0.92 -5.04
N ILE A 95 -7.39 0.49 -6.22
CA ILE A 95 -6.93 -0.76 -6.82
C ILE A 95 -5.62 -0.45 -7.55
N VAL A 96 -4.52 -1.02 -7.09
CA VAL A 96 -3.20 -0.77 -7.67
C VAL A 96 -2.86 -1.93 -8.58
N ASN A 97 -3.00 -1.69 -9.88
CA ASN A 97 -2.61 -2.67 -10.88
C ASN A 97 -1.08 -2.70 -11.00
N GLU A 98 -0.49 -3.83 -10.61
CA GLU A 98 0.90 -4.17 -10.95
C GLU A 98 0.95 -4.48 -12.45
N ALA A 99 0.71 -3.48 -13.30
CA ALA A 99 0.89 -3.63 -14.73
C ALA A 99 2.35 -3.98 -14.99
N LYS A 100 2.54 -5.17 -15.58
CA LYS A 100 3.79 -5.78 -16.02
C LYS A 100 4.80 -4.73 -16.52
N CYS A 101 6.04 -4.82 -16.02
CA CYS A 101 7.20 -4.48 -16.83
C CYS A 101 7.30 -5.48 -17.98
#